data_AF-A0A243Q5K4-F1
#
_entry.id   AF-A0A243Q5K4-F1
#
_cell.length_a   1.000
_cell.length_b   1.000
_cell.length_c   1.000
_cell.angle_alpha   90.00
_cell.angle_beta   90.00
_cell.angle_gamma   90.00
#
_symmetry.space_group_name_H-M   'P 1'
#
loop_
_entity.id
_entity.type
_entity.pdbx_description
1 polymer ?
#
loop_
_entity_poly.entity_id
_entity_poly.type
_entity_poly.pdbx_seq_one_letter_code
_entity_poly.pdbx_strand_id
1 'polypeptide(L)'
;MRFRVLGGGNGCSLLSASPLPDLAAAGYTDTEYAASGTADSVVGETGAPAAEFTTRIVVRRPAEAAAFSGCVVVEWLNVSSGADAAPEYSYVAAELVRSGHAWVGVSAQHVGVEGGAGSVGVSTGAPQSLAAKDPERYTGLRHPGDAYCYDIFTSVGRAVRETAAAGHPLESLPVSTVLAMGESQSAMALTTYVNTIGPGAAPFDGYLIHSRAAAGLPAGEVGSGIDVATVFECEPTTIRTDLDTPVFVVQTETDVLTNFRYHAVRQPDSDRLRVWEMAGTAHADLHQVGDFEEFLGCPDPVNRGQQRFVLRSALRHLRSWAEGGDPPPVAEPLALRDAGGVDPVFELDDIGNVRGGVRTPCVDAPTQILSGIVVAPVSRICLLFGTTSPVPVDDLVARYGTRDEYEKHYRDAADAAIAGGFVLAEDREELLADAHPELIPD
;
A
#
# COMPACT_ATOMS: atom_id res chain seq x y z
N MET A 1 -24.57 7.23 7.38
CA MET A 1 -24.32 5.82 7.01
C MET A 1 -24.89 4.90 8.09
N ARG A 2 -25.29 3.66 7.78
CA ARG A 2 -25.73 2.66 8.77
C ARG A 2 -24.71 1.54 8.87
N PHE A 3 -24.46 1.06 10.10
CA PHE A 3 -23.52 -0.02 10.37
C PHE A 3 -24.22 -1.21 11.03
N ARG A 4 -23.84 -2.42 10.63
CA ARG A 4 -24.27 -3.68 11.26
C ARG A 4 -23.07 -4.61 11.35
N VAL A 5 -22.78 -5.12 12.55
CA VAL A 5 -21.70 -6.09 12.75
C VAL A 5 -21.92 -7.33 11.85
N LEU A 6 -20.86 -7.76 11.17
CA LEU A 6 -20.80 -9.02 10.45
C LEU A 6 -20.19 -10.07 11.39
N GLY A 7 -21.02 -11.01 11.83
CA GLY A 7 -20.66 -12.11 12.71
C GLY A 7 -21.06 -13.45 12.12
N GLY A 8 -20.70 -14.54 12.80
CA GLY A 8 -20.95 -15.92 12.32
C GLY A 8 -20.01 -16.36 11.20
N GLY A 9 -20.31 -17.53 10.64
CA GLY A 9 -19.56 -18.12 9.53
C GLY A 9 -18.10 -18.48 9.85
N ASN A 10 -17.23 -18.35 8.85
CA ASN A 10 -15.81 -18.72 8.88
C ASN A 10 -14.89 -17.57 9.35
N GLY A 11 -15.46 -16.45 9.78
CA GLY A 11 -14.70 -15.27 10.22
C GLY A 11 -14.38 -14.27 9.09
N CYS A 12 -13.52 -13.30 9.42
CA CYS A 12 -13.12 -12.21 8.52
C CYS A 12 -12.42 -12.75 7.27
N SER A 13 -12.95 -12.43 6.08
CA SER A 13 -12.36 -12.83 4.79
C SER A 13 -11.39 -11.75 4.31
N LEU A 14 -10.36 -11.50 5.10
CA LEU A 14 -9.27 -10.58 4.79
C LEU A 14 -7.99 -11.14 5.42
N LEU A 15 -7.26 -11.92 4.63
CA LEU A 15 -6.08 -12.64 5.08
C LEU A 15 -4.82 -11.81 4.83
N SER A 16 -3.82 -11.98 5.70
CA SER A 16 -2.44 -11.58 5.44
C SER A 16 -1.60 -12.84 5.42
N ALA A 17 -0.64 -12.91 4.49
CA ALA A 17 0.25 -14.05 4.38
C ALA A 17 1.39 -13.99 5.42
N SER A 18 1.72 -12.77 5.87
CA SER A 18 2.78 -12.52 6.83
C SER A 18 2.26 -12.36 8.26
N PRO A 19 3.10 -12.63 9.27
CA PRO A 19 2.73 -12.40 10.66
C PRO A 19 2.32 -10.95 10.91
N LEU A 20 1.15 -10.77 11.52
CA LEU A 20 0.64 -9.47 11.96
C LEU A 20 0.73 -9.36 13.49
N PRO A 21 0.73 -8.14 14.06
CA PRO A 21 0.66 -7.96 15.51
C PRO A 21 -0.55 -8.68 16.12
N ASP A 22 -0.37 -9.26 17.30
CA ASP A 22 -1.48 -9.81 18.09
C ASP A 22 -2.34 -8.64 18.62
N LEU A 23 -3.47 -8.41 17.95
CA LEU A 23 -4.39 -7.32 18.29
C LEU A 23 -4.97 -7.47 19.69
N ALA A 24 -5.34 -8.68 20.11
CA ALA A 24 -5.92 -8.89 21.43
C ALA A 24 -4.90 -8.59 22.53
N ALA A 25 -3.65 -9.06 22.36
CA ALA A 25 -2.56 -8.76 23.27
C ALA A 25 -2.21 -7.27 23.31
N ALA A 26 -2.37 -6.56 22.19
CA ALA A 26 -2.17 -5.11 22.10
C ALA A 26 -3.36 -4.28 22.62
N GLY A 27 -4.44 -4.92 23.08
CA GLY A 27 -5.65 -4.20 23.54
C GLY A 27 -6.48 -3.60 22.41
N TYR A 28 -6.42 -4.21 21.22
CA TYR A 28 -7.18 -3.84 20.03
C TYR A 28 -8.38 -4.76 19.81
N THR A 29 -9.42 -4.22 19.18
CA THR A 29 -10.55 -4.98 18.63
C THR A 29 -10.41 -5.09 17.11
N ASP A 30 -10.77 -6.24 16.55
CA ASP A 30 -10.93 -6.47 15.10
C ASP A 30 -12.39 -6.82 14.83
N THR A 31 -13.11 -6.00 14.07
CA THR A 31 -14.55 -6.21 13.81
C THR A 31 -14.91 -5.79 12.40
N GLU A 32 -15.63 -6.67 11.71
CA GLU A 32 -16.22 -6.39 10.40
C GLU A 32 -17.64 -5.84 10.54
N TYR A 33 -18.00 -4.92 9.64
CA TYR A 33 -19.32 -4.33 9.56
C TYR A 33 -19.83 -4.29 8.11
N ALA A 34 -21.12 -4.52 7.93
CA ALA A 34 -21.85 -4.06 6.77
C ALA A 34 -22.08 -2.55 6.94
N ALA A 35 -21.64 -1.77 5.96
CA ALA A 35 -21.83 -0.34 5.88
C ALA A 35 -22.80 -0.04 4.72
N SER A 36 -23.97 0.53 5.04
CA SER A 36 -25.04 0.80 4.08
C SER A 36 -25.30 2.29 3.92
N GLY A 37 -25.59 2.70 2.68
CA GLY A 37 -25.93 4.07 2.33
C GLY A 37 -26.44 4.19 0.90
N THR A 38 -26.46 5.42 0.42
CA THR A 38 -26.70 5.77 -0.98
C THR A 38 -25.44 6.44 -1.50
N ALA A 39 -25.04 6.10 -2.73
CA ALA A 39 -23.86 6.67 -3.39
C ALA A 39 -24.24 7.27 -4.74
N ASP A 40 -23.60 8.38 -5.06
CA ASP A 40 -23.66 9.05 -6.36
C ASP A 40 -22.47 8.62 -7.24
N SER A 41 -22.62 8.77 -8.55
CA SER A 41 -21.51 8.60 -9.49
C SER A 41 -20.80 9.94 -9.69
N VAL A 42 -19.72 10.13 -8.92
CA VAL A 42 -19.05 11.44 -8.74
C VAL A 42 -17.81 11.66 -9.61
N VAL A 43 -17.40 10.66 -10.39
CA VAL A 43 -16.25 10.72 -11.30
C VAL A 43 -16.72 10.37 -12.70
N GLY A 44 -16.39 11.23 -13.67
CA GLY A 44 -16.82 11.11 -15.06
C GLY A 44 -18.32 11.40 -15.27
N GLU A 45 -18.75 11.43 -16.53
CA GLU A 45 -20.17 11.56 -16.89
C GLU A 45 -20.77 10.17 -17.12
N THR A 46 -21.30 9.54 -16.07
CA THR A 46 -22.00 8.26 -16.22
C THR A 46 -23.48 8.43 -16.52
N GLY A 47 -24.07 9.57 -16.13
CA GLY A 47 -25.52 9.80 -16.17
C GLY A 47 -26.33 8.84 -15.29
N ALA A 48 -25.67 8.09 -14.42
CA ALA A 48 -26.29 7.09 -13.56
C ALA A 48 -27.00 7.77 -12.37
N PRO A 49 -28.22 7.33 -12.00
CA PRO A 49 -28.89 7.82 -10.80
C PRO A 49 -28.17 7.33 -9.53
N ALA A 50 -28.38 8.01 -8.41
CA ALA A 50 -27.92 7.56 -7.10
C ALA A 50 -28.40 6.11 -6.81
N ALA A 51 -27.53 5.30 -6.19
CA ALA A 51 -27.81 3.89 -5.92
C ALA A 51 -27.61 3.54 -4.44
N GLU A 52 -28.49 2.69 -3.91
CA GLU A 52 -28.27 2.08 -2.60
C GLU A 52 -27.16 1.03 -2.67
N PHE A 53 -26.32 1.01 -1.64
CA PHE A 53 -25.26 0.02 -1.48
C PHE A 53 -25.24 -0.53 -0.05
N THR A 54 -24.67 -1.73 0.09
CA THR A 54 -24.22 -2.27 1.37
C THR A 54 -22.87 -2.94 1.13
N THR A 55 -21.80 -2.30 1.59
CA THR A 55 -20.44 -2.81 1.44
C THR A 55 -19.90 -3.32 2.78
N ARG A 56 -18.70 -3.92 2.77
CA ARG A 56 -17.97 -4.29 3.97
C ARG A 56 -16.97 -3.19 4.36
N ILE A 57 -16.85 -2.96 5.66
CA ILE A 57 -15.66 -2.34 6.26
C ILE A 57 -15.10 -3.27 7.34
N VAL A 58 -13.78 -3.24 7.53
CA VAL A 58 -13.09 -3.93 8.62
C VAL A 58 -12.45 -2.88 9.52
N VAL A 59 -12.72 -2.93 10.82
CA VAL A 59 -12.27 -1.93 11.78
C VAL A 59 -11.35 -2.58 12.79
N ARG A 60 -10.09 -2.13 12.81
CA ARG A 60 -9.08 -2.52 13.79
C ARG A 60 -8.72 -1.29 14.61
N ARG A 61 -9.04 -1.29 15.90
CA ARG A 61 -8.87 -0.08 16.74
C ARG A 61 -8.48 -0.43 18.18
N PRO A 62 -7.87 0.50 18.94
CA PRO A 62 -7.77 0.37 20.39
C PRO A 62 -9.15 0.15 21.02
N ALA A 63 -9.24 -0.78 21.98
CA ALA A 63 -10.47 -1.05 22.71
C ALA A 63 -10.90 0.14 23.59
N GLU A 64 -9.91 0.79 24.21
CA GLU A 64 -10.07 1.91 25.14
C GLU A 64 -9.75 3.25 24.50
N ALA A 65 -10.59 4.26 24.73
CA ALA A 65 -10.39 5.60 24.17
C ALA A 65 -9.07 6.26 24.62
N ALA A 66 -8.57 5.92 25.81
CA ALA A 66 -7.31 6.45 26.33
C ALA A 66 -6.06 5.95 25.57
N ALA A 67 -6.17 4.82 24.86
CA ALA A 67 -5.10 4.27 24.03
C ALA A 67 -5.20 4.73 22.56
N PHE A 68 -6.29 5.42 22.19
CA PHE A 68 -6.49 5.92 20.84
C PHE A 68 -5.77 7.25 20.62
N SER A 69 -5.05 7.33 19.50
CA SER A 69 -4.20 8.48 19.19
C SER A 69 -4.95 9.67 18.58
N GLY A 70 -6.24 9.52 18.27
CA GLY A 70 -7.00 10.46 17.46
C GLY A 70 -6.93 10.23 15.95
N CYS A 71 -6.08 9.32 15.47
CA CYS A 71 -5.85 9.07 14.05
C CYS A 71 -6.56 7.81 13.55
N VAL A 72 -7.36 7.95 12.49
CA VAL A 72 -7.96 6.86 11.72
C VAL A 72 -7.28 6.78 10.37
N VAL A 73 -6.79 5.61 9.99
CA VAL A 73 -6.25 5.34 8.67
C VAL A 73 -7.26 4.52 7.87
N VAL A 74 -7.75 5.06 6.77
CA VAL A 74 -8.77 4.45 5.91
C VAL A 74 -8.08 3.89 4.68
N GLU A 75 -8.02 2.57 4.59
CA GLU A 75 -7.42 1.88 3.45
C GLU A 75 -8.49 1.55 2.41
N TRP A 76 -8.24 1.96 1.17
CA TRP A 76 -8.98 1.46 0.01
C TRP A 76 -8.46 0.05 -0.27
N LEU A 77 -9.25 -0.99 0.05
CA LEU A 77 -8.82 -2.39 -0.12
C LEU A 77 -8.58 -2.69 -1.61
N ASN A 78 -7.47 -3.38 -1.87
CA ASN A 78 -7.03 -3.67 -3.22
C ASN A 78 -7.75 -4.91 -3.76
N VAL A 79 -8.28 -4.83 -4.98
CA VAL A 79 -9.06 -5.92 -5.61
C VAL A 79 -8.35 -6.60 -6.78
N SER A 80 -7.07 -6.32 -7.00
CA SER A 80 -6.32 -6.80 -8.17
C SER A 80 -6.28 -8.33 -8.31
N SER A 81 -6.40 -9.06 -7.21
CA SER A 81 -6.44 -10.54 -7.15
C SER A 81 -7.83 -11.13 -7.42
N GLY A 82 -8.86 -10.29 -7.60
CA GLY A 82 -10.25 -10.71 -7.75
C GLY A 82 -11.03 -10.79 -6.43
N ALA A 83 -10.41 -10.38 -5.32
CA ALA A 83 -11.02 -10.19 -4.01
C ALA A 83 -10.23 -9.11 -3.25
N ASP A 84 -10.82 -8.58 -2.18
CA ASP A 84 -10.14 -7.61 -1.32
C ASP A 84 -8.89 -8.18 -0.66
N ALA A 85 -7.82 -7.39 -0.70
CA ALA A 85 -6.60 -7.53 0.08
C ALA A 85 -6.29 -6.21 0.79
N ALA A 86 -5.55 -6.30 1.90
CA ALA A 86 -5.06 -5.14 2.67
C ALA A 86 -3.53 -5.06 2.64
N PRO A 87 -2.93 -4.78 1.47
CA PRO A 87 -1.47 -4.71 1.34
C PRO A 87 -0.87 -3.65 2.26
N GLU A 88 -1.51 -2.49 2.38
CA GLU A 88 -1.02 -1.38 3.18
C GLU A 88 -1.03 -1.75 4.66
N TYR A 89 -2.16 -2.26 5.19
CA TYR A 89 -2.20 -2.80 6.54
C TYR A 89 -1.06 -3.80 6.79
N SER A 90 -0.79 -4.70 5.84
CA SER A 90 0.28 -5.70 6.01
C SER A 90 1.67 -5.06 6.15
N TYR A 91 1.95 -3.94 5.48
CA TYR A 91 3.20 -3.20 5.66
C TYR A 91 3.25 -2.40 6.98
N VAL A 92 2.15 -1.72 7.33
CA VAL A 92 2.15 -0.71 8.41
C VAL A 92 1.49 -1.13 9.72
N ALA A 93 0.99 -2.36 9.84
CA ALA A 93 0.28 -2.85 11.03
C ALA A 93 1.03 -2.61 12.34
N ALA A 94 2.35 -2.88 12.36
CA ALA A 94 3.16 -2.66 13.55
C ALA A 94 3.15 -1.19 14.00
N GLU A 95 3.18 -0.26 13.04
CA GLU A 95 3.11 1.17 13.33
C GLU A 95 1.72 1.61 13.78
N LEU A 96 0.66 1.12 13.12
CA LEU A 96 -0.71 1.41 13.51
C LEU A 96 -0.97 1.01 14.96
N VAL A 97 -0.54 -0.19 15.35
CA VAL A 97 -0.75 -0.73 16.70
C VAL A 97 0.12 0.00 17.73
N ARG A 98 1.42 0.18 17.44
CA ARG A 98 2.35 0.87 18.35
C ARG A 98 1.92 2.30 18.63
N SER A 99 1.39 3.00 17.63
CA SER A 99 1.03 4.41 17.72
C SER A 99 -0.41 4.65 18.16
N GLY A 100 -1.20 3.61 18.45
CA GLY A 100 -2.58 3.77 18.92
C GLY A 100 -3.57 4.20 17.84
N HIS A 101 -3.27 3.96 16.55
CA HIS A 101 -4.14 4.34 15.44
C HIS A 101 -5.27 3.33 15.27
N ALA A 102 -6.42 3.82 14.82
CA ALA A 102 -7.46 2.96 14.27
C ALA A 102 -7.23 2.80 12.77
N TRP A 103 -7.55 1.63 12.23
CA TRP A 103 -7.53 1.33 10.81
C TRP A 103 -8.91 0.86 10.35
N VAL A 104 -9.32 1.33 9.18
CA VAL A 104 -10.59 1.00 8.53
C VAL A 104 -10.32 0.59 7.09
N GLY A 105 -10.36 -0.71 6.80
CA GLY A 105 -10.31 -1.24 5.43
C GLY A 105 -11.68 -1.17 4.78
N VAL A 106 -11.76 -0.58 3.60
CA VAL A 106 -13.02 -0.38 2.86
C VAL A 106 -13.04 -1.22 1.59
N SER A 107 -14.06 -2.08 1.47
CA SER A 107 -14.41 -2.76 0.22
C SER A 107 -15.06 -1.75 -0.75
N ALA A 108 -14.26 -0.82 -1.28
CA ALA A 108 -14.77 0.31 -2.05
C ALA A 108 -15.17 -0.05 -3.48
N GLN A 109 -14.63 -1.14 -4.04
CA GLN A 109 -14.90 -1.60 -5.39
C GLN A 109 -15.82 -2.82 -5.43
N HIS A 110 -16.53 -2.96 -6.54
CA HIS A 110 -17.49 -4.01 -6.83
C HIS A 110 -16.88 -5.41 -6.68
N VAL A 111 -15.66 -5.62 -7.20
CA VAL A 111 -14.96 -6.91 -7.14
C VAL A 111 -14.72 -7.35 -5.69
N GLY A 112 -14.48 -6.41 -4.76
CA GLY A 112 -14.25 -6.73 -3.34
C GLY A 112 -15.47 -7.38 -2.66
N VAL A 113 -16.67 -7.07 -3.13
CA VAL A 113 -17.95 -7.57 -2.58
C VAL A 113 -18.55 -8.69 -3.41
N GLU A 114 -18.67 -8.47 -4.72
CA GLU A 114 -19.39 -9.33 -5.67
C GLU A 114 -18.47 -10.37 -6.32
N GLY A 115 -17.15 -10.26 -6.12
CA GLY A 115 -16.16 -11.08 -6.80
C GLY A 115 -16.02 -10.70 -8.28
N GLY A 116 -14.88 -11.02 -8.87
CA GLY A 116 -14.63 -10.73 -10.28
C GLY A 116 -13.26 -11.26 -10.72
N ALA A 117 -13.03 -11.34 -12.02
CA ALA A 117 -11.76 -11.80 -12.55
C ALA A 117 -10.60 -10.97 -11.98
N GLY A 118 -9.67 -11.63 -11.29
CA GLY A 118 -8.42 -11.02 -10.85
C GLY A 118 -7.52 -10.74 -12.04
N SER A 119 -6.84 -9.59 -12.00
CA SER A 119 -5.83 -9.20 -12.96
C SER A 119 -4.46 -9.81 -12.67
N VAL A 120 -4.22 -10.18 -11.40
CA VAL A 120 -3.05 -10.97 -10.98
C VAL A 120 -3.48 -12.43 -10.82
N GLY A 121 -2.88 -13.32 -11.61
CA GLY A 121 -3.30 -14.71 -11.77
C GLY A 121 -2.92 -15.62 -10.60
N VAL A 122 -3.44 -15.35 -9.40
CA VAL A 122 -3.26 -16.25 -8.25
C VAL A 122 -4.20 -17.46 -8.43
N SER A 123 -3.63 -18.66 -8.43
CA SER A 123 -4.35 -19.93 -8.68
C SER A 123 -5.21 -20.39 -7.49
N THR A 124 -6.12 -19.55 -6.99
CA THR A 124 -6.94 -19.87 -5.80
C THR A 124 -8.40 -20.21 -6.12
N GLY A 125 -8.70 -20.63 -7.35
CA GLY A 125 -10.05 -20.96 -7.80
C GLY A 125 -10.79 -19.77 -8.42
N ALA A 126 -12.03 -19.99 -8.85
CA ALA A 126 -12.82 -18.93 -9.45
C ALA A 126 -13.12 -17.82 -8.41
N PRO A 127 -13.01 -16.53 -8.78
CA PRO A 127 -13.41 -15.45 -7.89
C PRO A 127 -14.87 -15.60 -7.50
N GLN A 128 -15.15 -15.53 -6.21
CA GLN A 128 -16.49 -15.64 -5.64
C GLN A 128 -16.80 -14.37 -4.84
N SER A 129 -18.05 -13.93 -4.89
CA SER A 129 -18.56 -12.89 -3.99
C SER A 129 -18.36 -13.30 -2.53
N LEU A 130 -18.28 -12.32 -1.64
CA LEU A 130 -18.23 -12.58 -0.19
C LEU A 130 -19.43 -13.44 0.24
N ALA A 131 -20.63 -13.11 -0.24
CA ALA A 131 -21.84 -13.86 0.05
C ALA A 131 -21.82 -15.31 -0.49
N ALA A 132 -21.13 -15.59 -1.59
CA ALA A 132 -20.96 -16.95 -2.08
C ALA A 132 -19.91 -17.74 -1.28
N LYS A 133 -18.86 -17.09 -0.80
CA LYS A 133 -17.82 -17.70 0.04
C LYS A 133 -18.34 -18.06 1.43
N ASP A 134 -19.11 -17.17 2.04
CA ASP A 134 -19.68 -17.36 3.38
C ASP A 134 -21.04 -16.64 3.48
N PRO A 135 -22.13 -17.32 3.06
CA PRO A 135 -23.46 -16.74 3.07
C PRO A 135 -23.95 -16.36 4.47
N GLU A 136 -23.59 -17.13 5.50
CA GLU A 136 -24.03 -16.87 6.88
C GLU A 136 -23.57 -15.48 7.34
N ARG A 137 -22.32 -15.15 7.02
CA ARG A 137 -21.69 -13.90 7.41
C ARG A 137 -22.07 -12.73 6.50
N TYR A 138 -22.03 -12.93 5.18
CA TYR A 138 -22.05 -11.82 4.21
C TYR A 138 -23.37 -11.64 3.46
N THR A 139 -24.43 -12.38 3.82
CA THR A 139 -25.76 -12.13 3.24
C THR A 139 -26.19 -10.68 3.42
N GLY A 140 -26.65 -10.08 2.31
CA GLY A 140 -27.14 -8.70 2.27
C GLY A 140 -26.09 -7.66 1.89
N LEU A 141 -24.82 -8.03 1.72
CA LEU A 141 -23.87 -7.18 1.00
C LEU A 141 -24.29 -7.06 -0.47
N ARG A 142 -24.18 -5.86 -1.03
CA ARG A 142 -24.47 -5.56 -2.44
C ARG A 142 -23.75 -4.30 -2.89
N HIS A 143 -22.94 -4.42 -3.93
CA HIS A 143 -22.19 -3.28 -4.51
C HIS A 143 -22.76 -2.88 -5.89
N PRO A 144 -23.19 -1.62 -6.08
CA PRO A 144 -23.90 -1.20 -7.30
C PRO A 144 -23.01 -1.05 -8.54
N GLY A 145 -21.69 -1.17 -8.41
CA GLY A 145 -20.69 -1.07 -9.50
C GLY A 145 -19.61 -0.03 -9.20
N ASP A 146 -18.50 -0.08 -9.91
CA ASP A 146 -17.38 0.86 -9.72
C ASP A 146 -17.69 2.28 -10.18
N ALA A 147 -18.82 2.52 -10.86
CA ALA A 147 -19.35 3.88 -11.07
C ALA A 147 -19.57 4.66 -9.75
N TYR A 148 -19.68 3.96 -8.61
CA TYR A 148 -20.00 4.52 -7.29
C TYR A 148 -18.86 4.38 -6.27
N CYS A 149 -17.74 3.73 -6.61
CA CYS A 149 -16.70 3.36 -5.64
C CYS A 149 -16.10 4.57 -4.91
N TYR A 150 -15.90 5.68 -5.62
CA TYR A 150 -15.35 6.91 -5.06
C TYR A 150 -16.27 7.59 -4.04
N ASP A 151 -17.58 7.58 -4.26
CA ASP A 151 -18.53 8.17 -3.31
C ASP A 151 -18.81 7.22 -2.13
N ILE A 152 -18.74 5.90 -2.35
CA ILE A 152 -18.74 4.91 -1.25
C ILE A 152 -17.54 5.15 -0.33
N PHE A 153 -16.32 5.28 -0.88
CA PHE A 153 -15.13 5.57 -0.11
C PHE A 153 -15.22 6.91 0.62
N THR A 154 -15.71 7.96 -0.06
CA THR A 154 -15.97 9.28 0.54
C THR A 154 -16.98 9.19 1.69
N SER A 155 -18.06 8.43 1.52
CA SER A 155 -19.11 8.27 2.53
C SER A 155 -18.59 7.56 3.77
N VAL A 156 -17.71 6.57 3.63
CA VAL A 156 -17.03 5.92 4.76
C VAL A 156 -16.08 6.91 5.44
N GLY A 157 -15.27 7.65 4.67
CA GLY A 157 -14.37 8.68 5.20
C GLY A 157 -15.10 9.76 6.02
N ARG A 158 -16.28 10.19 5.57
CA ARG A 158 -17.13 11.11 6.36
C ARG A 158 -17.66 10.44 7.62
N ALA A 159 -18.15 9.21 7.50
CA ALA A 159 -18.75 8.50 8.61
C ALA A 159 -17.75 8.23 9.75
N VAL A 160 -16.47 7.95 9.45
CA VAL A 160 -15.46 7.73 10.52
C VAL A 160 -15.19 8.97 11.38
N ARG A 161 -15.55 10.19 10.92
CA ARG A 161 -15.50 11.41 11.74
C ARG A 161 -16.73 11.59 12.63
N GLU A 162 -17.87 11.05 12.23
CA GLU A 162 -19.17 11.26 12.88
C GLU A 162 -19.49 10.17 13.92
N THR A 163 -18.65 10.04 14.95
CA THR A 163 -18.64 8.90 15.88
C THR A 163 -19.73 8.92 16.97
N ALA A 164 -20.60 9.93 16.98
CA ALA A 164 -21.55 10.18 18.07
C ALA A 164 -22.73 9.20 18.14
N ALA A 165 -22.99 8.44 17.08
CA ALA A 165 -24.10 7.49 17.06
C ALA A 165 -23.79 6.24 17.90
N ALA A 166 -24.77 5.80 18.70
CA ALA A 166 -24.65 4.54 19.44
C ALA A 166 -24.50 3.35 18.47
N GLY A 167 -23.56 2.44 18.77
CA GLY A 167 -23.23 1.32 17.90
C GLY A 167 -22.37 1.69 16.68
N HIS A 168 -21.82 2.91 16.62
CA HIS A 168 -20.84 3.29 15.61
C HIS A 168 -19.56 2.45 15.73
N PRO A 169 -18.90 2.05 14.62
CA PRO A 169 -17.67 1.24 14.68
C PRO A 169 -16.53 1.86 15.51
N LEU A 170 -16.50 3.19 15.56
CA LEU A 170 -15.56 4.01 16.35
C LEU A 170 -16.26 4.73 17.52
N GLU A 171 -17.37 4.20 18.02
CA GLU A 171 -18.10 4.80 19.15
C GLU A 171 -17.14 5.14 20.31
N SER A 172 -17.31 6.34 20.86
CA SER A 172 -16.49 6.90 21.96
C SER A 172 -15.03 7.21 21.62
N LEU A 173 -14.59 7.07 20.36
CA LEU A 173 -13.27 7.51 19.94
C LEU A 173 -13.30 8.96 19.40
N PRO A 174 -12.51 9.89 19.98
CA PRO A 174 -12.40 11.27 19.48
C PRO A 174 -11.46 11.32 18.27
N VAL A 175 -12.03 11.23 17.06
CA VAL A 175 -11.27 11.28 15.81
C VAL A 175 -10.89 12.73 15.48
N SER A 176 -9.58 13.01 15.41
CA SER A 176 -9.02 14.31 15.02
C SER A 176 -8.41 14.28 13.62
N THR A 177 -7.83 13.15 13.23
CA THR A 177 -7.08 12.98 11.98
C THR A 177 -7.62 11.78 11.21
N VAL A 178 -7.89 11.93 9.92
CA VAL A 178 -8.31 10.84 9.02
C VAL A 178 -7.40 10.82 7.80
N LEU A 179 -6.62 9.76 7.64
CA LEU A 179 -5.73 9.56 6.50
C LEU A 179 -6.33 8.54 5.54
N ALA A 180 -6.13 8.72 4.23
CA ALA A 180 -6.45 7.72 3.23
C ALA A 180 -5.17 7.05 2.74
N MET A 181 -5.20 5.73 2.55
CA MET A 181 -4.09 4.97 1.97
C MET A 181 -4.56 3.92 0.98
N GLY A 182 -3.69 3.52 0.07
CA GLY A 182 -3.98 2.49 -0.92
C GLY A 182 -2.77 2.21 -1.78
N GLU A 183 -2.61 0.93 -2.11
CA GLU A 183 -1.50 0.41 -2.91
C GLU A 183 -1.99 -0.09 -4.28
N SER A 184 -1.16 0.02 -5.32
CA SER A 184 -1.40 -0.52 -6.66
C SER A 184 -2.70 -0.04 -7.31
N GLN A 185 -3.70 -0.90 -7.53
CA GLN A 185 -4.98 -0.50 -8.10
C GLN A 185 -5.71 0.52 -7.21
N SER A 186 -5.63 0.35 -5.88
CA SER A 186 -6.17 1.32 -4.93
C SER A 186 -5.44 2.66 -5.01
N ALA A 187 -4.14 2.65 -5.30
CA ALA A 187 -3.35 3.85 -5.51
C ALA A 187 -3.72 4.58 -6.81
N MET A 188 -4.07 3.83 -7.87
CA MET A 188 -4.66 4.39 -9.09
C MET A 188 -6.03 5.03 -8.79
N ALA A 189 -6.85 4.41 -7.94
CA ALA A 189 -8.11 5.00 -7.48
C ALA A 189 -7.87 6.28 -6.68
N LEU A 190 -6.93 6.27 -5.72
CA LEU A 190 -6.59 7.46 -4.94
C LEU A 190 -6.00 8.59 -5.80
N THR A 191 -5.28 8.26 -6.87
CA THR A 191 -4.82 9.25 -7.86
C THR A 191 -6.01 9.99 -8.49
N THR A 192 -7.02 9.26 -8.95
CA THR A 192 -8.26 9.86 -9.49
C THR A 192 -9.05 10.60 -8.42
N TYR A 193 -9.14 10.04 -7.21
CA TYR A 193 -9.85 10.61 -6.08
C TYR A 193 -9.29 11.98 -5.71
N VAL A 194 -7.98 12.07 -5.50
CA VAL A 194 -7.30 13.32 -5.15
C VAL A 194 -7.45 14.36 -6.26
N ASN A 195 -7.34 13.94 -7.52
CA ASN A 195 -7.47 14.85 -8.65
C ASN A 195 -8.89 15.37 -8.88
N THR A 196 -9.91 14.57 -8.57
CA THR A 196 -11.31 14.88 -8.91
C THR A 196 -12.11 15.39 -7.71
N ILE A 197 -11.94 14.76 -6.55
CA ILE A 197 -12.76 14.96 -5.35
C ILE A 197 -11.99 15.75 -4.28
N GLY A 198 -10.66 15.60 -4.21
CA GLY A 198 -9.79 16.24 -3.21
C GLY A 198 -10.11 17.72 -2.93
N PRO A 199 -10.26 18.60 -3.95
CA PRO A 199 -10.56 20.03 -3.75
C PRO A 199 -11.96 20.33 -3.15
N GLY A 200 -12.85 19.34 -3.08
CA GLY A 200 -14.26 19.49 -2.71
C GLY A 200 -14.57 19.21 -1.23
N ALA A 201 -13.64 19.50 -0.31
CA ALA A 201 -13.73 19.11 1.10
C ALA A 201 -13.88 17.59 1.30
N ALA A 202 -13.01 16.83 0.65
CA ALA A 202 -12.86 15.40 0.93
C ALA A 202 -12.61 15.17 2.43
N PRO A 203 -13.08 14.05 3.02
CA PRO A 203 -13.04 13.84 4.46
C PRO A 203 -11.65 13.46 5.00
N PHE A 204 -10.58 13.58 4.20
CA PHE A 204 -9.24 13.12 4.54
C PHE A 204 -8.27 14.28 4.72
N ASP A 205 -7.45 14.21 5.76
CA ASP A 205 -6.41 15.19 6.11
C ASP A 205 -5.06 14.88 5.44
N GLY A 206 -4.91 13.72 4.79
CA GLY A 206 -3.71 13.32 4.09
C GLY A 206 -3.92 12.05 3.26
N TYR A 207 -3.12 11.87 2.21
CA TYR A 207 -3.18 10.72 1.31
C TYR A 207 -1.80 10.05 1.19
N LEU A 208 -1.72 8.74 1.46
CA LEU A 208 -0.59 7.89 1.08
C LEU A 208 -0.98 7.10 -0.18
N ILE A 209 -0.26 7.33 -1.27
CA ILE A 209 -0.49 6.68 -2.56
C ILE A 209 0.74 5.82 -2.88
N HIS A 210 0.65 4.52 -2.64
CA HIS A 210 1.76 3.58 -2.79
C HIS A 210 1.66 2.79 -4.10
N SER A 211 2.74 2.70 -4.87
CA SER A 211 2.79 1.87 -6.08
C SER A 211 1.75 2.21 -7.16
N ARG A 212 1.47 3.51 -7.38
CA ARG A 212 0.52 3.95 -8.43
C ARG A 212 1.12 3.83 -9.84
N ALA A 213 0.27 3.55 -10.82
CA ALA A 213 0.63 3.67 -12.23
C ALA A 213 0.61 5.13 -12.71
N ALA A 214 1.08 5.33 -13.94
CA ALA A 214 1.09 6.61 -14.65
C ALA A 214 -0.31 7.22 -14.75
N ALA A 215 -1.32 6.39 -15.00
CA ALA A 215 -2.72 6.81 -15.06
C ALA A 215 -3.45 6.58 -13.72
N GLY A 216 -4.50 7.37 -13.49
CA GLY A 216 -5.48 7.08 -12.45
C GLY A 216 -6.52 6.06 -12.92
N LEU A 217 -7.20 5.42 -11.97
CA LEU A 217 -8.30 4.50 -12.27
C LEU A 217 -9.48 5.31 -12.85
N PRO A 218 -10.07 4.95 -14.00
CA PRO A 218 -11.10 5.77 -14.64
C PRO A 218 -12.43 5.74 -13.86
N ALA A 219 -13.44 6.44 -14.39
CA ALA A 219 -14.82 6.20 -13.98
C ALA A 219 -15.20 4.75 -14.30
N GLY A 220 -15.79 4.05 -13.32
CA GLY A 220 -16.31 2.70 -13.53
C GLY A 220 -17.71 2.69 -14.13
N GLU A 221 -18.25 1.50 -14.32
CA GLU A 221 -19.61 1.29 -14.82
C GLU A 221 -20.57 0.83 -13.72
N VAL A 222 -21.87 0.89 -14.01
CA VAL A 222 -22.91 0.34 -13.14
C VAL A 222 -22.92 -1.19 -13.25
N GLY A 223 -22.90 -1.87 -12.11
CA GLY A 223 -23.04 -3.32 -12.02
C GLY A 223 -21.79 -4.14 -12.36
N SER A 224 -20.63 -3.50 -12.55
CA SER A 224 -19.36 -4.18 -12.85
C SER A 224 -18.18 -3.52 -12.15
N GLY A 225 -17.07 -4.26 -12.07
CA GLY A 225 -15.77 -3.75 -11.64
C GLY A 225 -14.93 -3.27 -12.82
N ILE A 226 -13.97 -2.38 -12.56
CA ILE A 226 -13.03 -1.90 -13.58
C ILE A 226 -12.00 -2.98 -13.91
N ASP A 227 -11.74 -3.19 -15.20
CA ASP A 227 -10.59 -3.98 -15.66
C ASP A 227 -9.32 -3.13 -15.59
N VAL A 228 -8.53 -3.34 -14.53
CA VAL A 228 -7.27 -2.61 -14.31
C VAL A 228 -6.25 -2.79 -15.44
N ALA A 229 -6.33 -3.85 -16.25
CA ALA A 229 -5.41 -4.04 -17.37
C ALA A 229 -5.53 -2.88 -18.39
N THR A 230 -6.74 -2.32 -18.55
CA THR A 230 -7.01 -1.18 -19.44
C THR A 230 -6.42 0.14 -18.94
N VAL A 231 -6.10 0.24 -17.64
CA VAL A 231 -5.61 1.48 -17.01
C VAL A 231 -4.17 1.77 -17.43
N PHE A 232 -3.36 0.74 -17.70
CA PHE A 232 -1.97 0.93 -18.13
C PHE A 232 -1.83 1.56 -19.52
N GLU A 233 -2.91 1.59 -20.29
CA GLU A 233 -3.00 2.21 -21.62
C GLU A 233 -3.64 3.61 -21.58
N CYS A 234 -4.16 4.02 -20.43
CA CYS A 234 -4.80 5.33 -20.26
C CYS A 234 -3.77 6.48 -20.21
N GLU A 235 -4.27 7.69 -20.41
CA GLU A 235 -3.44 8.90 -20.41
C GLU A 235 -2.72 9.09 -19.07
N PRO A 236 -1.37 9.22 -19.08
CA PRO A 236 -0.60 9.54 -17.90
C PRO A 236 -1.10 10.82 -17.23
N THR A 237 -1.30 10.77 -15.91
CA THR A 237 -1.91 11.87 -15.16
C THR A 237 -1.08 12.19 -13.91
N THR A 238 -0.67 13.45 -13.77
CA THR A 238 -0.01 13.96 -12.57
C THR A 238 -1.03 14.25 -11.46
N ILE A 239 -0.56 14.36 -10.21
CA ILE A 239 -1.34 14.92 -9.10
C ILE A 239 -1.45 16.43 -9.29
N ARG A 240 -2.66 16.97 -9.16
CA ARG A 240 -2.92 18.41 -9.25
C ARG A 240 -2.18 19.19 -8.16
N THR A 241 -1.80 20.44 -8.47
CA THR A 241 -0.90 21.25 -7.65
C THR A 241 -1.61 22.26 -6.75
N ASP A 242 -2.93 22.34 -6.81
CA ASP A 242 -3.80 23.27 -6.06
C ASP A 242 -4.57 22.58 -4.93
N LEU A 243 -4.02 21.49 -4.37
CA LEU A 243 -4.56 20.80 -3.20
C LEU A 243 -4.19 21.55 -1.91
N ASP A 244 -5.12 21.59 -0.96
CA ASP A 244 -4.83 22.04 0.40
C ASP A 244 -4.36 20.90 1.32
N THR A 245 -4.56 19.65 0.88
CA THR A 245 -4.27 18.44 1.65
C THR A 245 -2.93 17.82 1.21
N PRO A 246 -2.07 17.40 2.16
CA PRO A 246 -0.88 16.62 1.88
C PRO A 246 -1.11 15.34 1.08
N VAL A 247 -0.26 15.10 0.08
CA VAL A 247 -0.19 13.86 -0.71
C VAL A 247 1.22 13.33 -0.64
N PHE A 248 1.36 12.09 -0.22
CA PHE A 248 2.61 11.37 -0.18
C PHE A 248 2.54 10.21 -1.17
N VAL A 249 3.33 10.28 -2.24
CA VAL A 249 3.46 9.21 -3.22
C VAL A 249 4.72 8.39 -2.89
N VAL A 250 4.58 7.07 -2.77
CA VAL A 250 5.70 6.16 -2.55
C VAL A 250 5.72 5.14 -3.68
N GLN A 251 6.88 4.91 -4.30
CA GLN A 251 7.04 4.06 -5.48
C GLN A 251 8.18 3.07 -5.31
N THR A 252 8.02 1.91 -5.92
CA THR A 252 9.05 0.87 -6.04
C THR A 252 9.76 0.96 -7.40
N GLU A 253 10.85 0.20 -7.57
CA GLU A 253 11.51 0.11 -8.88
C GLU A 253 10.57 -0.46 -9.96
N THR A 254 9.71 -1.41 -9.59
CA THR A 254 8.72 -1.99 -10.51
C THR A 254 7.77 -0.92 -11.03
N ASP A 255 7.33 0.01 -10.17
CA ASP A 255 6.31 1.01 -10.50
C ASP A 255 6.84 2.15 -11.36
N VAL A 256 8.09 2.56 -11.10
CA VAL A 256 8.78 3.60 -11.87
C VAL A 256 8.88 3.20 -13.34
N LEU A 257 9.19 1.93 -13.60
CA LEU A 257 9.26 1.35 -14.94
C LEU A 257 8.08 0.39 -15.18
N THR A 258 8.35 -0.72 -15.88
CA THR A 258 7.39 -1.75 -16.28
C THR A 258 6.12 -1.17 -16.94
N ASN A 259 4.97 -1.83 -16.80
CA ASN A 259 3.70 -1.33 -17.30
C ASN A 259 3.13 -0.19 -16.45
N PHE A 260 3.61 0.02 -15.23
CA PHE A 260 3.17 1.13 -14.36
C PHE A 260 3.66 2.48 -14.86
N ARG A 261 4.88 2.55 -15.40
CA ARG A 261 5.43 3.72 -16.12
C ARG A 261 5.40 5.02 -15.32
N TYR A 262 5.55 4.96 -13.99
CA TYR A 262 5.46 6.18 -13.17
C TYR A 262 6.52 7.24 -13.54
N HIS A 263 7.66 6.85 -14.12
CA HIS A 263 8.66 7.79 -14.65
C HIS A 263 8.06 8.85 -15.60
N ALA A 264 6.99 8.53 -16.32
CA ALA A 264 6.32 9.44 -17.26
C ALA A 264 5.50 10.55 -16.57
N VAL A 265 5.23 10.42 -15.27
CA VAL A 265 4.43 11.36 -14.48
C VAL A 265 5.14 11.81 -13.20
N ARG A 266 6.47 11.66 -13.14
CA ARG A 266 7.27 12.20 -12.04
C ARG A 266 7.01 13.70 -11.87
N GLN A 267 6.88 14.12 -10.61
CA GLN A 267 6.69 15.50 -10.24
C GLN A 267 7.75 15.90 -9.23
N PRO A 268 8.22 17.16 -9.27
CA PRO A 268 9.02 17.68 -8.16
C PRO A 268 8.15 17.76 -6.90
N ASP A 269 8.81 17.62 -5.76
CA ASP A 269 8.17 17.87 -4.48
C ASP A 269 7.64 19.31 -4.37
N SER A 270 6.62 19.49 -3.54
CA SER A 270 6.02 20.80 -3.23
C SER A 270 5.56 20.87 -1.78
N ASP A 271 4.96 21.99 -1.37
CA ASP A 271 4.38 22.17 -0.04
C ASP A 271 3.25 21.18 0.29
N ARG A 272 2.72 20.46 -0.72
CA ARG A 272 1.59 19.53 -0.61
C ARG A 272 1.80 18.18 -1.28
N LEU A 273 2.93 17.98 -1.97
CA LEU A 273 3.29 16.72 -2.60
C LEU A 273 4.70 16.32 -2.17
N ARG A 274 4.84 15.12 -1.61
CA ARG A 274 6.13 14.45 -1.43
C ARG A 274 6.16 13.16 -2.24
N VAL A 275 7.27 12.89 -2.90
CA VAL A 275 7.52 11.64 -3.62
C VAL A 275 8.74 10.93 -3.06
N TRP A 276 8.60 9.66 -2.69
CA TRP A 276 9.72 8.75 -2.44
C TRP A 276 9.71 7.62 -3.46
N GLU A 277 10.88 7.34 -4.03
CA GLU A 277 11.10 6.15 -4.85
C GLU A 277 12.14 5.28 -4.14
N MET A 278 11.82 4.01 -3.88
CA MET A 278 12.60 3.14 -3.00
C MET A 278 13.55 2.24 -3.81
N ALA A 279 14.85 2.37 -3.59
CA ALA A 279 15.84 1.50 -4.23
C ALA A 279 15.77 0.08 -3.65
N GLY A 280 16.03 -0.92 -4.48
CA GLY A 280 16.04 -2.34 -4.14
C GLY A 280 14.66 -2.94 -3.86
N THR A 281 13.56 -2.29 -4.29
CA THR A 281 12.19 -2.73 -3.97
C THR A 281 11.40 -3.11 -5.21
N ALA A 282 10.49 -4.08 -5.06
CA ALA A 282 9.53 -4.50 -6.08
C ALA A 282 8.10 -4.17 -5.67
N HIS A 283 7.15 -4.21 -6.61
CA HIS A 283 5.74 -3.88 -6.35
C HIS A 283 5.16 -4.58 -5.11
N ALA A 284 5.49 -5.86 -4.95
CA ALA A 284 5.32 -6.62 -3.70
C ALA A 284 6.62 -7.36 -3.39
N ASP A 285 6.85 -7.70 -2.12
CA ASP A 285 8.08 -8.36 -1.67
C ASP A 285 7.78 -9.53 -0.71
N LEU A 286 8.83 -10.17 -0.20
CA LEU A 286 8.70 -11.26 0.76
C LEU A 286 7.86 -10.85 1.99
N HIS A 287 7.87 -9.58 2.40
CA HIS A 287 7.05 -9.13 3.54
C HIS A 287 5.55 -9.23 3.25
N GLN A 288 5.11 -9.18 1.99
CA GLN A 288 3.68 -9.38 1.65
C GLN A 288 3.27 -10.84 1.55
N VAL A 289 4.15 -11.73 1.08
CA VAL A 289 3.80 -13.14 0.80
C VAL A 289 4.25 -14.11 1.89
N GLY A 290 5.27 -13.76 2.68
CA GLY A 290 5.81 -14.58 3.75
C GLY A 290 6.14 -16.00 3.29
N ASP A 291 5.80 -16.98 4.12
CA ASP A 291 6.06 -18.40 3.89
C ASP A 291 5.35 -18.96 2.64
N PHE A 292 4.41 -18.22 2.05
CA PHE A 292 3.71 -18.66 0.85
C PHE A 292 4.45 -18.35 -0.46
N GLU A 293 5.68 -17.82 -0.39
CA GLU A 293 6.53 -17.53 -1.55
C GLU A 293 6.62 -18.73 -2.52
N GLU A 294 6.79 -19.95 -1.98
CA GLU A 294 6.93 -21.16 -2.79
C GLU A 294 5.71 -21.46 -3.68
N PHE A 295 4.53 -20.96 -3.31
CA PHE A 295 3.29 -21.15 -4.07
C PHE A 295 3.12 -20.14 -5.22
N LEU A 296 3.97 -19.10 -5.30
CA LEU A 296 3.93 -18.14 -6.40
C LEU A 296 4.41 -18.73 -7.73
N GLY A 297 5.24 -19.78 -7.66
CA GLY A 297 5.82 -20.42 -8.85
C GLY A 297 6.86 -19.55 -9.57
N CYS A 298 7.48 -18.61 -8.86
CA CYS A 298 8.54 -17.78 -9.41
C CYS A 298 9.86 -18.56 -9.51
N PRO A 299 10.64 -18.38 -10.59
CA PRO A 299 11.86 -19.16 -10.80
C PRO A 299 13.00 -18.77 -9.86
N ASP A 300 13.02 -17.50 -9.43
CA ASP A 300 14.00 -16.92 -8.53
C ASP A 300 13.32 -16.47 -7.22
N PRO A 301 14.06 -16.38 -6.11
CA PRO A 301 13.53 -15.79 -4.87
C PRO A 301 13.00 -14.39 -5.14
N VAL A 302 11.83 -14.08 -4.58
CA VAL A 302 11.21 -12.76 -4.73
C VAL A 302 12.03 -11.68 -4.03
N ASN A 303 11.73 -10.42 -4.30
CA ASN A 303 12.42 -9.29 -3.71
C ASN A 303 12.43 -9.35 -2.17
N ARG A 304 13.60 -9.13 -1.57
CA ARG A 304 13.82 -9.01 -0.10
C ARG A 304 13.97 -7.54 0.34
N GLY A 305 13.39 -6.62 -0.42
CA GLY A 305 13.41 -5.20 -0.12
C GLY A 305 12.78 -4.87 1.23
N GLN A 306 13.11 -3.68 1.72
CA GLN A 306 12.77 -3.23 3.07
C GLN A 306 11.61 -2.23 3.08
N GLN A 307 10.61 -2.43 2.21
CA GLN A 307 9.48 -1.49 2.02
C GLN A 307 8.73 -1.22 3.32
N ARG A 308 8.51 -2.24 4.14
CA ARG A 308 7.77 -2.14 5.41
C ARG A 308 8.28 -1.02 6.31
N PHE A 309 9.61 -0.81 6.37
CA PHE A 309 10.20 0.21 7.22
C PHE A 309 10.00 1.62 6.66
N VAL A 310 10.14 1.75 5.34
CA VAL A 310 9.93 3.02 4.64
C VAL A 310 8.46 3.44 4.71
N LEU A 311 7.51 2.50 4.53
CA LEU A 311 6.08 2.76 4.58
C LEU A 311 5.59 3.10 6.00
N ARG A 312 6.11 2.42 7.04
CA ARG A 312 5.84 2.82 8.43
C ARG A 312 6.32 4.24 8.72
N SER A 313 7.51 4.61 8.22
CA SER A 313 8.00 5.99 8.31
C SER A 313 7.11 6.97 7.54
N ALA A 314 6.74 6.62 6.31
CA ALA A 314 5.88 7.45 5.46
C ALA A 314 4.52 7.73 6.13
N LEU A 315 3.89 6.72 6.74
CA LEU A 315 2.66 6.90 7.51
C LEU A 315 2.82 7.91 8.65
N ARG A 316 3.92 7.81 9.42
CA ARG A 316 4.16 8.72 10.54
C ARG A 316 4.40 10.16 10.09
N HIS A 317 5.19 10.34 9.04
CA HIS A 317 5.39 11.66 8.43
C HIS A 317 4.10 12.23 7.88
N LEU A 318 3.31 11.42 7.16
CA LEU A 318 2.02 11.86 6.62
C LEU A 318 1.08 12.32 7.72
N ARG A 319 0.99 11.58 8.83
CA ARG A 319 0.20 11.99 9.99
C ARG A 319 0.68 13.34 10.52
N SER A 320 1.97 13.48 10.77
CA SER A 320 2.52 14.73 11.33
C SER A 320 2.28 15.90 10.38
N TRP A 321 2.47 15.71 9.07
CA TRP A 321 2.28 16.73 8.05
C TRP A 321 0.80 17.13 7.90
N ALA A 322 -0.12 16.18 7.98
CA ALA A 322 -1.58 16.42 8.01
C ALA A 322 -2.00 17.25 9.25
N GLU A 323 -1.31 17.08 10.37
CA GLU A 323 -1.53 17.82 11.62
C GLU A 323 -0.80 19.18 11.65
N GLY A 324 -0.19 19.60 10.53
CA GLY A 324 0.51 20.88 10.38
C GLY A 324 1.98 20.87 10.80
N GLY A 325 2.57 19.69 11.00
CA GLY A 325 4.00 19.50 11.17
C GLY A 325 4.79 19.65 9.87
N ASP A 326 6.10 19.41 9.96
CA ASP A 326 7.01 19.52 8.82
C ASP A 326 6.65 18.50 7.72
N PRO A 327 6.86 18.83 6.43
CA PRO A 327 6.72 17.86 5.36
C PRO A 327 7.75 16.73 5.53
N PRO A 328 7.47 15.51 5.03
CA PRO A 328 8.44 14.41 5.06
C PRO A 328 9.76 14.83 4.38
N PRO A 329 10.90 14.20 4.70
CA PRO A 329 12.18 14.56 4.09
C PRO A 329 12.19 14.35 2.57
N VAL A 330 12.98 15.15 1.86
CA VAL A 330 13.21 15.01 0.41
C VAL A 330 14.07 13.76 0.16
N ALA A 331 13.78 13.00 -0.90
CA ALA A 331 14.67 11.97 -1.42
C ALA A 331 14.99 12.24 -2.88
N GLU A 332 16.22 11.98 -3.31
CA GLU A 332 16.54 11.98 -4.74
C GLU A 332 15.75 10.86 -5.44
N PRO A 333 15.21 11.06 -6.66
CA PRO A 333 14.56 10.00 -7.41
C PRO A 333 15.50 8.84 -7.74
N LEU A 334 14.95 7.68 -8.11
CA LEU A 334 15.72 6.60 -8.70
C LEU A 334 16.34 7.07 -10.02
N ALA A 335 17.63 6.82 -10.18
CA ALA A 335 18.41 7.27 -11.32
C ALA A 335 18.02 6.49 -12.59
N LEU A 336 17.67 7.23 -13.63
CA LEU A 336 17.28 6.70 -14.93
C LEU A 336 18.25 7.19 -16.00
N ARG A 337 18.58 6.30 -16.93
CA ARG A 337 19.30 6.65 -18.16
C ARG A 337 18.49 6.28 -19.40
N ASP A 338 18.70 7.06 -20.45
CA ASP A 338 18.25 6.69 -21.77
C ASP A 338 19.02 5.45 -22.27
N ALA A 339 18.29 4.51 -22.87
CA ALA A 339 18.83 3.30 -23.48
C ALA A 339 18.52 3.20 -24.98
N GLY A 340 18.00 4.27 -25.60
CA GLY A 340 17.56 4.30 -26.99
C GLY A 340 16.27 3.52 -27.28
N GLY A 341 15.54 3.14 -26.22
CA GLY A 341 14.25 2.46 -26.28
C GLY A 341 13.07 3.38 -25.99
N VAL A 342 11.85 2.81 -25.91
CA VAL A 342 10.63 3.56 -25.57
C VAL A 342 10.64 4.00 -24.10
N ASP A 343 11.10 3.12 -23.21
CA ASP A 343 11.21 3.40 -21.78
C ASP A 343 12.70 3.51 -21.37
N PRO A 344 13.01 4.37 -20.37
CA PRO A 344 14.35 4.43 -19.79
C PRO A 344 14.67 3.15 -19.01
N VAL A 345 15.94 3.00 -18.65
CA VAL A 345 16.39 1.93 -17.74
C VAL A 345 17.05 2.53 -16.52
N PHE A 346 17.12 1.76 -15.44
CA PHE A 346 17.82 2.20 -14.24
C PHE A 346 19.33 2.34 -14.46
N GLU A 347 19.92 3.33 -13.79
CA GLU A 347 21.35 3.39 -13.57
C GLU A 347 21.71 2.55 -12.35
N LEU A 348 22.49 1.49 -12.56
CA LEU A 348 22.90 0.57 -11.50
C LEU A 348 24.26 0.94 -10.93
N ASP A 349 24.47 0.67 -9.64
CA ASP A 349 25.76 0.75 -8.95
C ASP A 349 26.69 -0.41 -9.33
N ASP A 350 27.82 -0.52 -8.63
CA ASP A 350 28.84 -1.54 -8.88
C ASP A 350 28.39 -2.96 -8.49
N ILE A 351 27.38 -3.08 -7.63
CA ILE A 351 26.78 -4.35 -7.19
C ILE A 351 25.61 -4.76 -8.09
N GLY A 352 24.92 -3.78 -8.68
CA GLY A 352 23.77 -4.01 -9.55
C GLY A 352 22.45 -3.50 -8.95
N ASN A 353 22.48 -2.79 -7.82
CA ASN A 353 21.30 -2.12 -7.27
C ASN A 353 21.11 -0.75 -7.94
N VAL A 354 19.88 -0.26 -8.01
CA VAL A 354 19.57 1.04 -8.61
C VAL A 354 20.17 2.18 -7.79
N ARG A 355 20.74 3.21 -8.44
CA ARG A 355 21.23 4.45 -7.79
C ARG A 355 20.10 5.42 -7.45
N GLY A 356 20.33 6.27 -6.46
CA GLY A 356 19.35 7.25 -5.98
C GLY A 356 18.27 6.60 -5.12
N GLY A 357 17.13 7.28 -4.98
CA GLY A 357 16.00 6.82 -4.18
C GLY A 357 16.22 6.90 -2.67
N VAL A 358 15.18 6.50 -1.94
CA VAL A 358 15.28 6.11 -0.54
C VAL A 358 16.04 4.78 -0.49
N ARG A 359 17.18 4.77 0.20
CA ARG A 359 18.05 3.59 0.34
C ARG A 359 17.99 3.07 1.77
N THR A 360 17.89 1.76 1.87
CA THR A 360 17.85 1.01 3.13
C THR A 360 19.15 0.21 3.29
N PRO A 361 19.44 -0.34 4.48
CA PRO A 361 20.65 -1.13 4.71
C PRO A 361 20.87 -2.29 3.74
N CYS A 362 19.81 -2.95 3.25
CA CYS A 362 19.96 -4.02 2.26
C CYS A 362 20.48 -3.53 0.89
N VAL A 363 20.43 -2.21 0.64
CA VAL A 363 20.93 -1.57 -0.58
C VAL A 363 22.27 -0.86 -0.36
N ASP A 364 22.48 -0.23 0.80
CA ASP A 364 23.72 0.51 1.13
C ASP A 364 24.83 -0.37 1.70
N ALA A 365 24.47 -1.50 2.33
CA ALA A 365 25.39 -2.56 2.74
C ALA A 365 24.91 -3.91 2.17
N PRO A 366 24.92 -4.09 0.84
CA PRO A 366 24.30 -5.25 0.19
C PRO A 366 25.12 -6.53 0.38
N THR A 367 24.44 -7.63 0.68
CA THR A 367 24.91 -9.01 0.50
C THR A 367 24.19 -9.72 -0.65
N GLN A 368 23.14 -9.08 -1.16
CA GLN A 368 22.28 -9.56 -2.23
C GLN A 368 22.01 -8.40 -3.19
N ILE A 369 21.73 -8.76 -4.44
CA ILE A 369 21.28 -7.84 -5.49
C ILE A 369 19.75 -7.90 -5.48
N LEU A 370 19.12 -6.76 -5.27
CA LEU A 370 17.68 -6.61 -5.22
C LEU A 370 17.21 -5.87 -6.47
N SER A 371 16.19 -6.41 -7.13
CA SER A 371 15.64 -5.80 -8.34
C SER A 371 14.12 -5.85 -8.32
N GLY A 372 13.48 -4.72 -8.62
CA GLY A 372 12.06 -4.68 -8.99
C GLY A 372 11.80 -5.00 -10.46
N ILE A 373 12.85 -5.21 -11.26
CA ILE A 373 12.75 -5.51 -12.69
C ILE A 373 13.05 -6.98 -12.96
N VAL A 374 12.05 -7.68 -13.50
CA VAL A 374 12.17 -9.06 -13.97
C VAL A 374 12.05 -9.07 -15.50
N VAL A 375 13.15 -9.43 -16.17
CA VAL A 375 13.23 -9.42 -17.64
C VAL A 375 12.83 -10.75 -18.29
N ALA A 376 12.80 -11.83 -17.50
CA ALA A 376 12.46 -13.16 -17.98
C ALA A 376 10.95 -13.24 -18.33
N PRO A 377 10.55 -14.07 -19.31
CA PRO A 377 9.14 -14.29 -19.65
C PRO A 377 8.46 -15.16 -18.57
N VAL A 378 8.17 -14.55 -17.42
CA VAL A 378 7.52 -15.18 -16.26
C VAL A 378 6.06 -14.74 -16.15
N SER A 379 5.33 -15.35 -15.21
CA SER A 379 3.96 -14.95 -14.91
C SER A 379 3.91 -13.50 -14.41
N ARG A 380 2.77 -12.83 -14.60
CA ARG A 380 2.57 -11.45 -14.13
C ARG A 380 2.82 -11.30 -12.63
N ILE A 381 2.44 -12.29 -11.82
CA ILE A 381 2.70 -12.26 -10.38
C ILE A 381 4.21 -12.18 -10.09
N CYS A 382 5.03 -12.96 -10.80
CA CYS A 382 6.47 -12.92 -10.62
C CYS A 382 7.12 -11.62 -11.11
N LEU A 383 6.54 -10.96 -12.13
CA LEU A 383 6.99 -9.62 -12.53
C LEU A 383 6.81 -8.59 -11.41
N LEU A 384 5.70 -8.68 -10.66
CA LEU A 384 5.39 -7.77 -9.55
C LEU A 384 6.24 -8.02 -8.30
N PHE A 385 6.64 -9.27 -8.09
CA PHE A 385 7.39 -9.65 -6.90
C PHE A 385 8.90 -9.42 -7.00
N GLY A 386 9.41 -9.02 -8.18
CA GLY A 386 10.83 -8.77 -8.40
C GLY A 386 11.71 -9.99 -8.15
N THR A 387 13.00 -9.77 -7.94
CA THR A 387 13.96 -10.84 -7.65
C THR A 387 14.99 -10.44 -6.59
N THR A 388 15.58 -11.48 -6.00
CA THR A 388 16.75 -11.40 -5.14
C THR A 388 17.79 -12.41 -5.62
N SER A 389 19.02 -11.93 -5.86
CA SER A 389 20.15 -12.76 -6.28
C SER A 389 21.33 -12.59 -5.31
N PRO A 390 22.14 -13.62 -5.03
CA PRO A 390 23.32 -13.46 -4.19
C PRO A 390 24.38 -12.60 -4.88
N VAL A 391 25.06 -11.74 -4.10
CA VAL A 391 26.32 -11.12 -4.57
C VAL A 391 27.41 -12.20 -4.58
N PRO A 392 28.29 -12.24 -5.60
CA PRO A 392 29.40 -13.19 -5.63
C PRO A 392 30.28 -13.10 -4.38
N VAL A 393 30.71 -14.25 -3.87
CA VAL A 393 31.51 -14.34 -2.63
C VAL A 393 32.80 -13.53 -2.71
N ASP A 394 33.50 -13.57 -3.85
CA ASP A 394 34.74 -12.81 -4.04
C ASP A 394 34.50 -11.29 -3.93
N ASP A 395 33.34 -10.80 -4.40
CA ASP A 395 32.96 -9.39 -4.29
C ASP A 395 32.61 -9.02 -2.84
N LEU A 396 31.95 -9.92 -2.10
CA LEU A 396 31.67 -9.74 -0.67
C LEU A 396 32.95 -9.68 0.16
N VAL A 397 33.92 -10.57 -0.12
CA VAL A 397 35.24 -10.56 0.54
C VAL A 397 36.01 -9.30 0.19
N ALA A 398 35.98 -8.87 -1.08
CA ALA A 398 36.65 -7.63 -1.48
C ALA A 398 36.01 -6.39 -0.84
N ARG A 399 34.69 -6.38 -0.66
CA ARG A 399 33.94 -5.23 -0.12
C ARG A 399 34.00 -5.12 1.40
N TYR A 400 33.85 -6.24 2.11
CA TYR A 400 33.73 -6.25 3.58
C TYR A 400 34.94 -6.84 4.28
N GLY A 401 35.64 -7.79 3.66
CA GLY A 401 36.75 -8.53 4.26
C GLY A 401 36.34 -9.50 5.37
N THR A 402 35.56 -9.04 6.35
CA THR A 402 35.11 -9.83 7.51
C THR A 402 33.63 -9.61 7.81
N ARG A 403 33.02 -10.56 8.53
CA ARG A 403 31.65 -10.42 9.05
C ARG A 403 31.47 -9.17 9.92
N ASP A 404 32.42 -8.90 10.81
CA ASP A 404 32.35 -7.75 11.73
C ASP A 404 32.29 -6.40 10.98
N GLU A 405 33.07 -6.26 9.91
CA GLU A 405 33.04 -5.06 9.06
C GLU A 405 31.75 -4.98 8.23
N TYR A 406 31.22 -6.09 7.72
CA TYR A 406 29.89 -6.11 7.10
C TYR A 406 28.80 -5.63 8.06
N GLU A 407 28.72 -6.22 9.24
CA GLU A 407 27.69 -5.84 10.21
C GLU A 407 27.83 -4.38 10.65
N LYS A 408 29.07 -3.87 10.73
CA LYS A 408 29.31 -2.45 11.01
C LYS A 408 28.77 -1.58 9.88
N HIS A 409 29.07 -1.87 8.62
CA HIS A 409 28.49 -1.14 7.49
C HIS A 409 26.96 -1.21 7.48
N TYR A 410 26.37 -2.37 7.79
CA TYR A 410 24.92 -2.52 7.86
C TYR A 410 24.31 -1.69 9.00
N ARG A 411 24.94 -1.66 10.18
CA ARG A 411 24.53 -0.79 11.30
C ARG A 411 24.65 0.69 10.96
N ASP A 412 25.75 1.10 10.32
CA ASP A 412 25.95 2.50 9.91
C ASP A 412 24.91 2.93 8.87
N ALA A 413 24.58 2.06 7.91
CA ALA A 413 23.51 2.29 6.94
C ALA A 413 22.12 2.37 7.61
N ALA A 414 21.85 1.53 8.61
CA ALA A 414 20.61 1.57 9.37
C ALA A 414 20.46 2.88 10.13
N ASP A 415 21.53 3.30 10.81
CA ASP A 415 21.56 4.56 11.54
C ASP A 415 21.44 5.77 10.60
N ALA A 416 22.01 5.71 9.40
CA ALA A 416 21.85 6.73 8.37
C ALA A 416 20.40 6.83 7.84
N ALA A 417 19.75 5.70 7.55
CA ALA A 417 18.35 5.68 7.11
C ALA A 417 17.39 6.22 8.20
N ILE A 418 17.67 5.92 9.47
CA ILE A 418 16.93 6.45 10.62
C ILE A 418 17.16 7.96 10.77
N ALA A 419 18.42 8.40 10.74
CA ALA A 419 18.78 9.81 10.86
C ALA A 419 18.21 10.66 9.71
N GLY A 420 18.10 10.08 8.50
CA GLY A 420 17.45 10.70 7.35
C GLY A 420 15.92 10.75 7.44
N GLY A 421 15.31 10.10 8.44
CA GLY A 421 13.87 10.02 8.60
C GLY A 421 13.19 9.06 7.62
N PHE A 422 13.93 8.21 6.93
CA PHE A 422 13.38 7.23 6.00
C PHE A 422 12.97 5.92 6.68
N VAL A 423 13.55 5.63 7.85
CA VAL A 423 13.16 4.53 8.73
C VAL A 423 12.94 5.05 10.14
N LEU A 424 12.05 4.40 10.89
CA LEU A 424 11.75 4.77 12.26
C LEU A 424 12.78 4.18 13.23
N ALA A 425 13.15 4.95 14.26
CA ALA A 425 14.11 4.48 15.27
C ALA A 425 13.61 3.25 16.02
N GLU A 426 12.30 3.12 16.23
CA GLU A 426 11.67 1.97 16.88
C GLU A 426 11.76 0.68 16.06
N ASP A 427 12.03 0.79 14.76
CA ASP A 427 12.16 -0.37 13.87
C ASP A 427 13.61 -0.86 13.76
N ARG A 428 14.57 -0.20 14.43
CA ARG A 428 16.02 -0.49 14.28
C ARG A 428 16.38 -1.94 14.56
N GLU A 429 15.81 -2.55 15.60
CA GLU A 429 16.11 -3.95 15.93
C GLU A 429 15.63 -4.90 14.83
N GLU A 430 14.39 -4.71 14.35
CA GLU A 430 13.82 -5.49 13.26
C GLU A 430 14.59 -5.26 11.95
N LEU A 431 15.04 -4.02 11.69
CA LEU A 431 15.83 -3.65 10.53
C LEU A 431 17.19 -4.36 10.52
N LEU A 432 17.87 -4.45 11.66
CA LEU A 432 19.15 -5.16 11.79
C LEU A 432 19.00 -6.67 11.71
N ALA A 433 17.82 -7.22 12.02
CA ALA A 433 17.56 -8.65 11.90
C ALA A 433 17.49 -9.14 10.44
N ASP A 434 17.33 -8.23 9.48
CA ASP A 434 17.41 -8.53 8.04
C ASP A 434 18.86 -8.62 7.51
N ALA A 435 19.87 -8.41 8.35
CA ALA A 435 21.26 -8.57 7.94
C ALA A 435 21.61 -10.05 7.69
N HIS A 436 22.50 -10.29 6.72
CA HIS A 436 22.92 -11.63 6.30
C HIS A 436 24.44 -11.86 6.48
N PRO A 437 24.98 -11.78 7.71
CA PRO A 437 26.41 -11.95 7.96
C PRO A 437 26.90 -13.35 7.60
N GLU A 438 26.02 -14.35 7.59
CA GLU A 438 26.33 -15.73 7.17
C GLU A 438 26.74 -15.86 5.71
N LEU A 439 26.41 -14.87 4.86
CA LEU A 439 26.82 -14.83 3.46
C LEU A 439 28.27 -14.34 3.29
N ILE A 440 28.89 -13.78 4.34
CA ILE A 440 30.30 -13.39 4.35
C ILE A 440 31.15 -14.58 4.85
N PRO A 441 32.19 -14.99 4.11
CA PRO A 441 33.12 -16.02 4.55
C PRO A 441 33.79 -15.69 5.89
N ASP A 442 34.16 -16.73 6.64
CA ASP A 442 34.90 -16.63 7.91
C ASP A 442 36.31 -16.04 7.75
#